data_AF-A0A5B7B692-F1
#
_entry.id   AF-A0A5B7B692-F1
#
_cell.length_a   1.000
_cell.length_b   1.000
_cell.length_c   1.000
_cell.angle_alpha   90.00
_cell.angle_beta   90.00
_cell.angle_gamma   90.00
#
_symmetry.space_group_name_H-M   'P 1'
#
loop_
_entity.id
_entity.type
_entity.pdbx_description
1 polymer ?
#
loop_
_entity_poly.entity_id
_entity_poly.type
_entity_poly.pdbx_seq_one_letter_code
_entity_poly.pdbx_strand_id
1 'polypeptide(L)'
;MQMEPVSYLPPWQLVPASGIVKKCSIEELGLEDESEKSSNALLGRVWSPGWSNADKVLAEFVEQHLLDYSKDRLKVAGNSTSLLSPYLHFGELSVRKVFQGVRMKQILWAKEENSIGEESVTLFLRAIGLREYSRYICFNFPFTHERSLLSNLKYFPWHADQSYFKAWRQGRTGYPLVDAGMRELWATGW
;
A
#
# COMPACT_ATOMS: atom_id res chain seq x y z
N MET A 1 -3.48 30.86 -20.43
CA MET A 1 -4.21 29.69 -20.97
C MET A 1 -5.25 29.32 -19.92
N GLN A 2 -6.50 29.77 -20.10
CA GLN A 2 -7.60 29.39 -19.22
C GLN A 2 -7.82 27.88 -19.39
N MET A 3 -7.48 27.10 -18.36
CA MET A 3 -7.92 25.71 -18.29
C MET A 3 -9.33 25.76 -17.70
N GLU A 4 -10.33 25.37 -18.49
CA GLU A 4 -11.63 25.04 -17.93
C GLU A 4 -11.41 23.93 -16.89
N PRO A 5 -11.95 24.07 -15.67
CA PRO A 5 -11.84 23.03 -14.67
C PRO A 5 -12.68 21.86 -15.15
N VAL A 6 -12.02 20.86 -15.75
CA VAL A 6 -12.67 19.62 -16.12
C VAL A 6 -12.87 18.80 -14.85
N SER A 7 -13.84 19.22 -14.04
CA SER A 7 -14.40 18.45 -12.93
C SER A 7 -15.29 17.37 -13.54
N TYR A 8 -14.70 16.28 -14.01
CA TYR A 8 -15.47 15.06 -14.19
C TYR A 8 -15.83 14.56 -12.79
N LEU A 9 -16.98 14.99 -12.28
CA LEU A 9 -17.59 14.33 -11.13
C LEU A 9 -17.73 12.85 -11.49
N PRO A 10 -17.34 11.93 -10.61
CA PRO A 10 -17.50 10.52 -10.87
C PRO A 10 -18.99 10.25 -11.17
N PRO A 11 -19.29 9.40 -12.16
CA PRO A 11 -20.68 9.13 -12.53
C PRO A 11 -21.42 8.56 -11.31
N TRP A 12 -22.57 9.16 -10.98
CA TRP A 12 -23.43 8.71 -9.88
C TRP A 12 -23.96 7.28 -10.08
N GLN A 13 -23.91 6.79 -11.31
CA GLN A 13 -24.31 5.46 -11.69
C GLN A 13 -23.34 4.91 -12.73
N LEU A 14 -22.80 3.71 -12.48
CA LEU A 14 -22.02 2.99 -13.48
C LEU A 14 -22.96 2.53 -14.59
N VAL A 15 -22.63 2.88 -15.83
CA VAL A 15 -23.34 2.36 -17.00
C VAL A 15 -22.83 0.94 -17.25
N PRO A 16 -23.70 -0.09 -17.31
CA PRO A 16 -23.28 -1.44 -17.65
C PRO A 16 -22.61 -1.45 -19.02
N ALA A 17 -21.48 -2.15 -19.15
CA ALA A 17 -20.83 -2.31 -20.44
C ALA A 17 -21.79 -3.01 -21.42
N SER A 18 -21.96 -2.45 -22.62
CA SER A 18 -22.76 -3.07 -23.68
C SER A 18 -21.98 -4.24 -24.30
N GLY A 19 -22.42 -5.48 -24.04
CA GLY A 19 -21.82 -6.67 -24.65
C GLY A 19 -22.05 -7.94 -23.83
N ILE A 20 -21.82 -9.10 -24.47
CA ILE A 20 -21.79 -10.40 -23.80
C ILE A 20 -20.31 -10.77 -23.59
N VAL A 21 -19.87 -10.78 -22.34
CA VAL A 21 -18.53 -11.28 -21.99
C VAL A 21 -18.58 -12.80 -22.04
N LYS A 22 -17.82 -13.40 -22.96
CA LYS A 22 -17.63 -14.86 -22.99
C LYS A 22 -16.89 -15.28 -21.73
N LYS A 23 -17.20 -16.49 -21.22
CA LYS A 23 -16.48 -17.08 -20.08
C LYS A 23 -14.99 -17.12 -20.43
N CYS A 24 -14.17 -16.48 -19.59
CA CYS A 24 -12.72 -16.42 -19.66
C CYS A 24 -12.17 -17.02 -18.36
N SER A 25 -11.15 -17.88 -18.46
CA SER A 25 -10.38 -18.36 -17.32
C SER A 25 -9.44 -17.25 -16.81
N ILE A 26 -8.89 -17.40 -15.61
CA ILE A 26 -7.98 -16.40 -15.05
C ILE A 26 -6.66 -16.41 -15.82
N GLU A 27 -6.22 -17.59 -16.24
CA GLU A 27 -5.00 -17.83 -17.00
C GLU A 27 -5.04 -17.15 -18.37
N GLU A 28 -6.21 -17.12 -19.02
CA GLU A 28 -6.43 -16.44 -20.30
C GLU A 28 -6.35 -14.91 -20.20
N LEU A 29 -6.39 -14.33 -19.00
CA LEU A 29 -6.20 -12.89 -18.80
C LEU A 29 -4.74 -12.45 -18.94
N GLY A 30 -3.79 -13.39 -18.94
CA GLY A 30 -2.36 -13.09 -19.14
C GLY A 30 -1.79 -12.15 -18.06
N LEU A 31 -2.20 -12.33 -16.81
CA LEU A 31 -1.73 -11.51 -15.68
C LEU A 31 -0.32 -11.90 -15.19
N GLU A 32 0.20 -13.07 -15.60
CA GLU A 32 1.52 -13.56 -15.26
C GLU A 32 2.22 -14.11 -16.51
N ASP A 33 3.44 -13.63 -16.76
CA ASP A 33 4.30 -14.14 -17.84
C ASP A 33 5.18 -15.31 -17.38
N GLU A 34 5.55 -16.21 -18.31
CA GLU A 34 6.43 -17.36 -18.01
C GLU A 34 7.79 -16.95 -17.42
N SER A 35 8.32 -15.79 -17.81
CA SER A 35 9.59 -15.26 -17.29
C SER A 35 9.49 -14.82 -15.82
N GLU A 36 8.29 -14.46 -15.35
CA GLU A 36 8.04 -13.90 -14.03
C GLU A 36 7.74 -14.97 -12.99
N LYS A 37 7.33 -16.18 -13.41
CA LYS A 37 7.01 -17.30 -12.50
C LYS A 37 8.10 -17.59 -11.49
N SER A 38 9.36 -17.49 -11.90
CA SER A 38 10.51 -17.75 -11.01
C SER A 38 10.61 -16.73 -9.87
N SER A 39 10.36 -15.45 -10.13
CA SER A 39 10.28 -14.40 -9.12
C SER A 39 9.00 -14.53 -8.29
N ASN A 40 7.86 -14.78 -8.94
CA ASN A 40 6.55 -14.85 -8.29
C ASN A 40 6.42 -16.04 -7.33
N ALA A 41 7.18 -17.12 -7.57
CA ALA A 41 7.27 -18.24 -6.64
C ALA A 41 7.77 -17.84 -5.24
N LEU A 42 8.58 -16.77 -5.13
CA LEU A 42 8.97 -16.22 -3.82
C LEU A 42 7.80 -15.49 -3.16
N LEU A 43 7.07 -14.67 -3.93
CA LEU A 43 5.91 -13.93 -3.44
C LEU A 43 4.82 -14.87 -2.91
N GLY A 44 4.54 -15.97 -3.62
CA GLY A 44 3.56 -16.96 -3.19
C GLY A 44 3.93 -17.75 -1.92
N ARG A 45 5.20 -17.71 -1.49
CA ARG A 45 5.63 -18.27 -0.20
C ARG A 45 5.45 -17.29 0.96
N VAL A 46 5.55 -15.99 0.68
CA VAL A 46 5.48 -14.92 1.68
C VAL A 46 4.04 -14.48 1.90
N TRP A 47 3.26 -14.37 0.82
CA TRP A 47 1.92 -13.82 0.83
C TRP A 47 0.87 -14.84 0.45
N SER A 48 -0.31 -14.70 1.06
CA SER A 48 -1.51 -15.46 0.71
C SER A 48 -2.64 -14.48 0.40
N PRO A 49 -2.76 -14.01 -0.86
CA PRO A 49 -3.85 -13.12 -1.26
C PRO A 49 -5.24 -13.72 -0.98
N GLY A 50 -6.25 -12.85 -0.94
CA GLY A 50 -7.65 -13.22 -0.75
C GLY A 50 -8.27 -12.58 0.49
N TRP A 51 -9.52 -12.13 0.34
CA TRP A 51 -10.30 -11.45 1.38
C TRP A 51 -10.40 -12.23 2.70
N SER A 52 -10.46 -13.56 2.65
CA SER A 52 -10.50 -14.39 3.86
C SER A 52 -9.19 -14.34 4.65
N ASN A 53 -8.05 -14.28 3.97
CA ASN A 53 -6.75 -14.12 4.61
C ASN A 53 -6.55 -12.70 5.12
N ALA A 54 -7.02 -11.70 4.37
CA ALA A 54 -7.02 -10.30 4.80
C ALA A 54 -7.73 -10.10 6.15
N ASP A 55 -8.87 -10.78 6.35
CA ASP A 55 -9.62 -10.73 7.61
C ASP A 55 -8.86 -11.37 8.77
N LYS A 56 -8.14 -12.48 8.54
CA LYS A 56 -7.29 -13.12 9.55
C LYS A 56 -6.13 -12.23 9.95
N VAL A 57 -5.43 -11.66 8.97
CA VAL A 57 -4.30 -10.74 9.21
C VAL A 57 -4.77 -9.49 9.96
N LEU A 58 -5.94 -8.94 9.62
CA LEU A 58 -6.51 -7.82 10.38
C LEU A 58 -6.81 -8.21 11.84
N ALA A 59 -7.43 -9.37 12.06
CA ALA A 59 -7.76 -9.83 13.40
C ALA A 59 -6.51 -10.06 14.25
N GLU A 60 -5.51 -10.73 13.70
CA GLU A 60 -4.20 -10.94 14.35
C GLU A 60 -3.52 -9.60 14.68
N PHE A 61 -3.48 -8.67 13.73
CA PHE A 61 -2.91 -7.35 13.96
C PHE A 61 -3.63 -6.60 15.09
N VAL A 62 -4.97 -6.56 15.06
CA VAL A 62 -5.77 -5.82 16.05
C VAL A 62 -5.66 -6.41 17.46
N GLU A 63 -5.56 -7.74 17.57
CA GLU A 63 -5.49 -8.42 18.87
C GLU A 63 -4.06 -8.52 19.43
N GLN A 64 -3.04 -8.67 18.59
CA GLN A 64 -1.68 -8.99 19.05
C GLN A 64 -0.64 -7.88 18.83
N HIS A 65 -0.78 -7.07 17.78
CA HIS A 65 0.29 -6.14 17.35
C HIS A 65 -0.08 -4.67 17.49
N LEU A 66 -1.37 -4.34 17.50
CA LEU A 66 -1.85 -2.97 17.55
C LEU A 66 -1.43 -2.24 18.84
N LEU A 67 -1.29 -2.94 19.96
CA LEU A 67 -0.90 -2.35 21.24
C LEU A 67 0.50 -1.72 21.18
N ASP A 68 1.47 -2.43 20.59
CA ASP A 68 2.88 -2.01 20.53
C ASP A 68 3.24 -1.23 19.26
N TYR A 69 2.26 -0.96 18.38
CA TYR A 69 2.47 -0.29 17.10
C TYR A 69 3.20 1.06 17.22
N SER A 70 2.97 1.84 18.29
CA SER A 70 3.66 3.13 18.52
C SER A 70 5.19 2.98 18.56
N LYS A 71 5.68 1.87 19.13
CA LYS A 71 7.11 1.55 19.26
C LYS A 71 7.63 0.83 18.02
N ASP A 72 6.90 -0.18 17.58
CA ASP A 72 7.39 -1.10 16.54
C ASP A 72 7.42 -0.46 15.15
N ARG A 73 6.57 0.53 14.87
CA ARG A 73 6.57 1.27 13.59
C ARG A 73 7.91 1.94 13.20
N LEU A 74 8.81 2.15 14.17
CA LEU A 74 10.12 2.76 13.94
C LEU A 74 11.19 1.71 13.60
N LYS A 75 10.91 0.43 13.86
CA LYS A 75 11.82 -0.67 13.57
C LYS A 75 11.61 -1.10 12.12
N VAL A 76 12.72 -1.24 11.39
CA VAL A 76 12.71 -1.71 10.00
C VAL A 76 12.90 -3.22 9.88
N ALA A 77 13.22 -3.90 10.98
CA ALA A 77 13.42 -5.35 11.01
C ALA A 77 12.26 -6.04 11.73
N GLY A 78 11.83 -7.20 11.20
CA GLY A 78 10.82 -8.04 11.81
C GLY A 78 9.38 -7.56 11.58
N ASN A 79 8.45 -8.05 12.41
CA ASN A 79 7.03 -7.74 12.29
C ASN A 79 6.71 -6.37 12.91
N SER A 80 7.08 -5.30 12.20
CA SER A 80 7.00 -3.92 12.70
C SER A 80 5.68 -3.21 12.43
N THR A 81 4.95 -3.62 11.39
CA THR A 81 3.71 -2.97 10.94
C THR A 81 2.63 -4.00 10.63
N SER A 82 1.45 -3.54 10.20
CA SER A 82 0.27 -4.40 10.03
C SER A 82 0.30 -5.33 8.82
N LEU A 83 1.20 -5.11 7.84
CA LEU A 83 1.25 -5.85 6.57
C LEU A 83 -0.08 -5.81 5.76
N LEU A 84 -0.97 -4.86 6.06
CA LEU A 84 -2.30 -4.76 5.44
C LEU A 84 -2.31 -4.05 4.07
N SER A 85 -1.18 -3.49 3.62
CA SER A 85 -1.15 -2.64 2.43
C SER A 85 -1.60 -3.33 1.13
N PRO A 86 -1.21 -4.59 0.81
CA PRO A 86 -1.67 -5.24 -0.42
C PRO A 86 -3.18 -5.52 -0.39
N TYR A 87 -3.69 -6.01 0.74
CA TYR A 87 -5.12 -6.28 0.93
C TYR A 87 -5.99 -5.01 0.81
N LEU A 88 -5.50 -3.89 1.34
CA LEU A 88 -6.16 -2.58 1.24
C LEU A 88 -6.06 -1.94 -0.15
N HIS A 89 -5.06 -2.31 -0.94
CA HIS A 89 -4.88 -1.85 -2.32
C HIS A 89 -5.90 -2.52 -3.24
N PHE A 90 -6.00 -3.85 -3.19
CA PHE A 90 -6.93 -4.63 -4.01
C PHE A 90 -8.38 -4.60 -3.52
N GLY A 91 -8.65 -3.97 -2.37
CA GLY A 91 -10.02 -3.87 -1.82
C GLY A 91 -10.53 -5.18 -1.22
N GLU A 92 -9.64 -6.15 -1.00
CA GLU A 92 -9.93 -7.40 -0.29
C GLU A 92 -10.33 -7.14 1.17
N LEU A 93 -9.88 -6.01 1.72
CA LEU A 93 -10.24 -5.53 3.04
C LEU A 93 -10.89 -4.15 2.99
N SER A 94 -12.05 -4.01 3.62
CA SER A 94 -12.73 -2.73 3.74
C SER A 94 -12.00 -1.80 4.70
N VAL A 95 -11.59 -0.62 4.21
CA VAL A 95 -10.97 0.42 5.06
C VAL A 95 -11.88 0.88 6.20
N ARG A 96 -13.21 0.84 6.01
CA ARG A 96 -14.19 1.17 7.06
C ARG A 96 -14.16 0.13 8.18
N LYS A 97 -14.00 -1.16 7.84
CA LYS A 97 -13.87 -2.25 8.81
C LYS A 97 -12.59 -2.08 9.64
N VAL A 98 -11.48 -1.75 9.00
CA VAL A 98 -10.21 -1.44 9.69
C VAL A 98 -10.37 -0.27 10.65
N PHE A 99 -10.91 0.86 10.16
CA PHE A 99 -11.12 2.05 10.99
C PHE A 99 -12.00 1.76 12.20
N GLN A 100 -13.14 1.09 11.99
CA GLN A 100 -14.07 0.75 13.05
C GLN A 100 -13.44 -0.19 14.08
N GLY A 101 -12.79 -1.27 13.64
CA GLY A 101 -12.17 -2.25 14.54
C GLY A 101 -11.09 -1.63 15.43
N VAL A 102 -10.24 -0.79 14.84
CA VAL A 102 -9.18 -0.08 15.58
C VAL A 102 -9.75 1.01 16.50
N ARG A 103 -10.76 1.78 16.06
CA ARG A 103 -11.40 2.80 16.89
C ARG A 103 -12.12 2.21 18.10
N MET A 104 -12.71 1.00 17.96
CA MET A 104 -13.31 0.28 19.09
C MET A 104 -12.26 -0.08 20.15
N LYS A 105 -11.07 -0.57 19.74
CA LYS A 105 -9.95 -0.80 20.68
C LYS A 105 -9.51 0.48 21.38
N GLN A 106 -9.45 1.60 20.67
CA GLN A 106 -9.12 2.90 21.28
C GLN A 106 -10.06 3.28 22.42
N ILE A 107 -11.38 3.12 22.22
CA ILE A 107 -12.39 3.44 23.23
C ILE A 107 -12.28 2.50 24.43
N LEU A 108 -11.99 1.22 24.19
CA LEU A 108 -11.77 0.23 25.25
C LEU A 108 -10.53 0.59 26.08
N TRP A 109 -9.38 0.81 25.42
CA TRP A 109 -8.12 1.16 26.08
C TRP A 109 -8.15 2.50 26.80
N ALA A 110 -8.93 3.48 26.30
CA ALA A 110 -9.17 4.72 27.02
C ALA A 110 -9.92 4.50 28.34
N LYS A 111 -10.87 3.56 28.39
CA LYS A 111 -11.58 3.20 29.64
C LYS A 111 -10.69 2.43 30.63
N GLU A 112 -9.70 1.71 30.11
CA GLU A 112 -8.72 0.97 30.89
C GLU A 112 -7.51 1.83 31.30
N GLU A 113 -7.51 3.13 30.99
CA GLU A 113 -6.41 4.06 31.22
C GLU A 113 -5.08 3.63 30.55
N ASN A 114 -5.16 2.84 29.48
CA ASN A 114 -4.00 2.38 28.72
C ASN A 114 -3.59 3.42 27.66
N SER A 115 -2.79 4.39 28.10
CA SER A 115 -2.28 5.48 27.26
C SER A 115 -1.41 5.00 26.08
N ILE A 116 -0.67 3.90 26.26
CA ILE A 116 0.19 3.33 25.21
C ILE A 116 -0.67 2.81 24.05
N GLY A 117 -1.75 2.08 24.36
CA GLY A 117 -2.68 1.58 23.36
C GLY A 117 -3.39 2.70 22.61
N GLU A 118 -3.81 3.75 23.33
CA GLU A 118 -4.45 4.91 22.70
C GLU A 118 -3.52 5.64 21.72
N GLU A 119 -2.25 5.82 22.08
CA GLU A 119 -1.23 6.41 21.21
C GLU A 119 -1.00 5.54 19.97
N SER A 120 -0.84 4.23 20.16
CA SER A 120 -0.66 3.27 19.06
C SER A 120 -1.82 3.30 18.07
N VAL A 121 -3.06 3.32 18.55
CA VAL A 121 -4.24 3.47 17.68
C VAL A 121 -4.20 4.80 16.93
N THR A 122 -3.91 5.90 17.62
CA THR A 122 -3.89 7.23 17.01
C THR A 122 -2.86 7.30 15.87
N LEU A 123 -1.68 6.73 16.08
CA LEU A 123 -0.63 6.64 15.06
C LEU A 123 -1.02 5.72 13.89
N PHE A 124 -1.68 4.59 14.17
CA PHE A 124 -2.15 3.69 13.12
C PHE A 124 -3.25 4.34 12.26
N LEU A 125 -4.24 5.00 12.90
CA LEU A 125 -5.29 5.73 12.19
C LEU A 125 -4.72 6.90 11.38
N ARG A 126 -3.65 7.55 11.85
CA ARG A 126 -2.93 8.55 11.06
C ARG A 126 -2.32 7.95 9.78
N ALA A 127 -1.76 6.74 9.86
CA ALA A 127 -1.24 6.05 8.68
C ALA A 127 -2.37 5.69 7.68
N ILE A 128 -3.53 5.24 8.18
CA ILE A 128 -4.74 5.10 7.33
C ILE A 128 -5.18 6.45 6.76
N GLY A 129 -5.07 7.53 7.51
CA GLY A 129 -5.34 8.89 7.03
C GLY A 129 -4.45 9.29 5.85
N LEU A 130 -3.17 8.89 5.82
CA LEU A 130 -2.28 9.11 4.67
C LEU A 130 -2.78 8.39 3.42
N ARG A 131 -3.32 7.17 3.58
CA ARG A 131 -3.98 6.40 2.51
C ARG A 131 -5.13 7.23 1.92
N GLU A 132 -6.03 7.77 2.74
CA GLU A 132 -7.15 8.62 2.27
C GLU A 132 -6.66 9.94 1.65
N TYR A 133 -5.68 10.58 2.28
CA TYR A 133 -5.11 11.84 1.80
C TYR A 133 -4.43 11.69 0.43
N SER A 134 -3.81 10.55 0.13
CA SER A 134 -3.24 10.29 -1.20
C SER A 134 -4.31 10.35 -2.31
N ARG A 135 -5.53 9.84 -2.06
CA ARG A 135 -6.64 9.91 -3.03
C ARG A 135 -7.18 11.32 -3.11
N TYR A 136 -7.29 11.98 -1.96
CA TYR A 136 -7.70 13.38 -1.90
C TYR A 136 -6.79 14.27 -2.75
N ILE A 137 -5.46 14.11 -2.67
CA ILE A 137 -4.51 14.82 -3.53
C ILE A 137 -4.78 14.50 -5.01
N CYS A 138 -4.80 13.23 -5.41
CA CYS A 138 -4.99 12.87 -6.81
C CYS A 138 -6.31 13.41 -7.39
N PHE A 139 -7.38 13.41 -6.60
CA PHE A 139 -8.67 13.93 -7.02
C PHE A 139 -8.69 15.45 -7.16
N ASN A 140 -8.13 16.19 -6.19
CA ASN A 140 -8.15 17.65 -6.19
C ASN A 140 -7.08 18.28 -7.09
N PHE A 141 -6.04 17.52 -7.43
CA PHE A 141 -5.03 17.89 -8.42
C PHE A 141 -5.17 16.98 -9.66
N PRO A 142 -6.23 17.16 -10.48
CA PRO A 142 -6.55 16.24 -11.59
C PRO A 142 -5.48 16.23 -12.70
N PHE A 143 -4.61 17.23 -12.73
CA PHE A 143 -3.45 17.25 -13.63
C PHE A 143 -2.42 16.17 -13.32
N THR A 144 -2.51 15.47 -12.19
CA THR A 144 -1.57 14.42 -11.76
C THR A 144 -1.36 13.31 -12.78
N HIS A 145 -2.37 13.04 -13.62
CA HIS A 145 -2.25 12.07 -14.72
C HIS A 145 -1.35 12.54 -15.87
N GLU A 146 -1.25 13.85 -16.10
CA GLU A 146 -0.50 14.44 -17.22
C GLU A 146 0.78 15.16 -16.77
N ARG A 147 0.84 15.57 -15.49
CA ARG A 147 1.90 16.40 -14.92
C ARG A 147 2.28 15.86 -13.55
N SER A 148 3.59 15.66 -13.38
CA SER A 148 4.15 15.28 -12.08
C SER A 148 3.83 16.33 -11.01
N LEU A 149 3.47 15.86 -9.80
CA LEU A 149 3.40 16.69 -8.60
C LEU A 149 4.75 17.31 -8.25
N LEU A 150 5.85 16.64 -8.64
CA LEU A 150 7.23 17.08 -8.43
C LEU A 150 7.69 17.98 -9.59
N SER A 151 6.87 18.97 -9.96
CA SER A 151 7.15 19.89 -11.07
C SER A 151 8.42 20.73 -10.84
N ASN A 152 8.79 20.95 -9.58
CA ASN A 152 10.03 21.57 -9.17
C ASN A 152 11.30 20.79 -9.57
N LEU A 153 11.20 19.48 -9.79
CA LEU A 153 12.32 18.63 -10.20
C LEU A 153 12.44 18.46 -11.72
N LYS A 154 11.59 19.13 -12.51
CA LYS A 154 11.52 18.96 -13.97
C LYS A 154 12.85 19.23 -14.70
N TYR A 155 13.62 20.21 -14.24
CA TYR A 155 14.91 20.59 -14.83
C TYR A 155 16.09 20.19 -13.96
N PHE A 156 15.89 19.28 -13.01
CA PHE A 156 16.99 18.77 -12.20
C PHE A 156 17.94 17.94 -13.10
N PRO A 157 19.25 18.23 -13.10
CA PRO A 157 20.21 17.55 -13.97
C PRO A 157 20.54 16.15 -13.43
N TRP A 158 19.62 15.20 -13.63
CA TRP A 158 19.80 13.82 -13.20
C TRP A 158 20.97 13.15 -13.93
N HIS A 159 21.80 12.43 -13.18
CA HIS A 159 22.85 11.59 -13.76
C HIS A 159 22.29 10.22 -14.14
N ALA A 160 21.89 10.07 -15.40
CA ALA A 160 21.23 8.87 -15.92
C ALA A 160 22.21 7.73 -16.25
N ASP A 161 22.90 7.20 -15.23
CA ASP A 161 23.85 6.10 -15.37
C ASP A 161 23.22 4.73 -15.05
N GLN A 162 23.20 3.86 -16.06
CA GLN A 162 22.65 2.51 -15.97
C GLN A 162 23.43 1.60 -15.01
N SER A 163 24.73 1.83 -14.84
CA SER A 163 25.55 1.07 -13.90
C SER A 163 25.16 1.37 -12.44
N TYR A 164 24.91 2.65 -12.12
CA TYR A 164 24.42 3.08 -10.81
C TYR A 164 23.01 2.57 -10.56
N PHE A 165 22.11 2.67 -11.55
CA PHE A 165 20.77 2.09 -11.42
C PHE A 165 20.83 0.58 -11.16
N LYS A 166 21.69 -0.16 -11.87
CA LYS A 166 21.87 -1.60 -11.67
C LYS A 166 22.42 -1.93 -10.27
N ALA A 167 23.41 -1.18 -9.79
CA ALA A 167 23.98 -1.36 -8.46
C ALA A 167 22.95 -1.10 -7.35
N TRP A 168 22.15 -0.04 -7.50
CA TRP A 168 21.04 0.27 -6.59
C TRP A 168 19.96 -0.82 -6.62
N ARG A 169 19.49 -1.20 -7.81
CA ARG A 169 18.47 -2.26 -7.99
C ARG A 169 18.88 -3.59 -7.36
N GLN A 170 20.18 -3.91 -7.35
CA GLN A 170 20.71 -5.16 -6.80
C GLN A 170 21.09 -5.08 -5.30
N GLY A 171 20.95 -3.92 -4.66
CA GLY A 171 21.42 -3.71 -3.29
C GLY A 171 22.93 -3.93 -3.17
N ARG A 172 23.71 -3.28 -4.05
CA ARG A 172 25.18 -3.30 -4.11
C ARG A 172 25.76 -1.88 -4.10
N THR A 173 25.14 -1.00 -3.32
CA THR A 173 25.53 0.41 -3.20
C THR A 173 26.68 0.61 -2.22
N GLY A 174 26.90 -0.35 -1.30
CA GLY A 174 27.84 -0.21 -0.18
C GLY A 174 27.22 0.46 1.05
N TYR A 175 25.93 0.85 0.98
CA TYR A 175 25.17 1.39 2.10
C TYR A 175 24.24 0.30 2.66
N PRO A 176 24.53 -0.28 3.86
CA PRO A 176 23.86 -1.49 4.33
C PRO A 176 22.34 -1.41 4.44
N LEU A 177 21.78 -0.27 4.88
CA LEU A 177 20.32 -0.11 5.00
C LEU A 177 19.62 -0.11 3.64
N VAL A 178 20.22 0.56 2.64
CA VAL A 178 19.70 0.58 1.27
C VAL A 178 19.83 -0.81 0.66
N ASP A 179 20.98 -1.44 0.83
CA ASP A 179 21.27 -2.76 0.26
C ASP A 179 20.37 -3.85 0.86
N ALA A 180 20.06 -3.78 2.16
CA ALA A 180 19.11 -4.69 2.81
C ALA A 180 17.69 -4.49 2.27
N GLY A 181 17.21 -3.24 2.21
CA GLY A 181 15.85 -2.94 1.74
C GLY A 181 15.61 -3.35 0.29
N MET A 182 16.58 -3.13 -0.61
CA MET A 182 16.45 -3.56 -2.00
C MET A 182 16.42 -5.08 -2.16
N ARG A 183 17.12 -5.82 -1.30
CA ARG A 183 17.10 -7.29 -1.30
C ARG A 183 15.80 -7.84 -0.71
N GLU A 184 15.29 -7.22 0.35
CA GLU A 184 13.99 -7.53 0.92
C GLU A 184 12.87 -7.30 -0.12
N LEU A 185 12.83 -6.11 -0.73
CA LEU A 185 11.87 -5.76 -1.78
C LEU A 185 11.82 -6.81 -2.91
N TRP A 186 12.99 -7.30 -3.35
CA TRP A 186 13.05 -8.34 -4.38
C TRP A 186 12.53 -9.71 -3.91
N ALA A 187 12.79 -10.07 -2.65
CA ALA A 187 12.45 -11.39 -2.12
C ALA A 187 11.01 -11.49 -1.60
N THR A 188 10.44 -10.38 -1.09
CA THR A 188 9.13 -10.35 -0.42
C THR A 188 8.09 -9.52 -1.16
N GLY A 189 8.50 -8.59 -2.03
CA GLY A 189 7.60 -7.65 -2.70
C GLY A 189 7.02 -6.56 -1.78
N TRP A 190 7.61 -6.34 -0.59
CA TRP A 190 7.17 -5.36 0.40
C TRP A 190 8.33 -4.49 0.88
#